data_AF-A0A354GIH5-F1
#
_entry.id   AF-A0A354GIH5-F1
#
_cell.length_a   1.000
_cell.length_b   1.000
_cell.length_c   1.000
_cell.angle_alpha   90.00
_cell.angle_beta   90.00
_cell.angle_gamma   90.00
#
_symmetry.space_group_name_H-M   'P 1'
#
loop_
_entity.id
_entity.type
_entity.pdbx_description
1 polymer ?
#
loop_
_entity_poly.entity_id
_entity_poly.type
_entity_poly.pdbx_seq_one_letter_code
_entity_poly.pdbx_strand_id
1 'polypeptide(L)' 'MGIARAIVSFLCDKIDSTYKNIWCLPFENLEGFYNEFGFNIPKVESPKEVFDKHVWCNTNAGYTKKVLLLSK' A
#
# COMPACT_ATOMS: atom_id res chain seq x y z
N MET A 1 -4.27 -7.81 -20.24
CA MET A 1 -3.92 -7.11 -18.99
C MET A 1 -4.98 -7.43 -17.94
N GLY A 2 -4.58 -7.80 -16.71
CA GLY A 2 -5.52 -8.14 -15.65
C GLY A 2 -6.19 -6.90 -15.05
N ILE A 3 -7.46 -7.02 -14.62
CA ILE A 3 -8.27 -5.92 -14.08
C ILE A 3 -7.56 -5.22 -12.90
N ALA A 4 -6.94 -5.99 -11.98
CA ALA A 4 -6.22 -5.41 -10.85
C ALA A 4 -5.11 -4.43 -11.27
N ARG A 5 -4.32 -4.78 -12.30
CA ARG A 5 -3.26 -3.90 -12.82
C ARG A 5 -3.84 -2.63 -13.45
N ALA A 6 -4.96 -2.75 -14.16
CA ALA A 6 -5.64 -1.59 -14.75
C ALA A 6 -6.17 -0.63 -13.67
N ILE A 7 -6.75 -1.16 -12.58
CA ILE A 7 -7.24 -0.35 -11.47
C ILE A 7 -6.09 0.40 -10.79
N VAL A 8 -5.02 -0.30 -10.42
CA VAL A 8 -3.89 0.34 -9.71
C VAL A 8 -3.21 1.39 -10.58
N SER A 9 -2.98 1.09 -11.87
CA SER A 9 -2.43 2.07 -12.82
C SER A 9 -3.32 3.31 -12.89
N PHE A 10 -4.63 3.13 -13.11
CA PHE A 10 -5.56 4.24 -13.21
C PHE A 10 -5.58 5.11 -11.94
N LEU A 11 -5.57 4.50 -10.76
CA LEU A 11 -5.53 5.24 -9.50
C LEU A 11 -4.22 6.02 -9.35
N CYS A 12 -3.07 5.42 -9.66
CA CYS A 12 -1.78 6.12 -9.65
C CYS A 12 -1.72 7.28 -10.64
N ASP A 13 -2.32 7.12 -11.83
CA ASP A 13 -2.31 8.15 -12.89
C ASP A 13 -3.27 9.32 -12.58
N LYS A 14 -4.27 9.11 -11.73
CA LYS A 14 -5.29 10.11 -11.38
C LYS A 14 -5.02 10.85 -10.08
N ILE A 15 -4.05 10.40 -9.29
CA ILE A 15 -3.68 11.09 -8.06
C ILE A 15 -3.04 12.43 -8.40
N ASP A 16 -3.53 13.48 -7.73
CA ASP A 16 -2.94 14.81 -7.84
C ASP A 16 -1.50 14.78 -7.35
N SER A 17 -0.62 15.38 -8.14
CA SER A 17 0.79 15.66 -7.81
C SER A 17 1.00 16.39 -6.46
N THR A 18 -0.03 17.02 -5.90
CA THR A 18 0.01 17.63 -4.57
C THR A 18 0.13 16.61 -3.44
N TYR A 19 -0.29 15.36 -3.66
CA TYR A 19 -0.13 14.27 -2.69
C TYR A 19 1.31 13.75 -2.69
N LYS A 20 2.05 14.05 -1.62
CA LYS A 20 3.48 13.73 -1.51
C LYS A 20 3.77 12.24 -1.36
N ASN A 21 2.84 11.47 -0.78
CA ASN A 21 3.01 10.03 -0.56
C ASN A 21 1.66 9.33 -0.69
N ILE A 22 1.64 8.22 -1.43
CA ILE A 22 0.50 7.30 -1.51
C ILE A 22 0.82 6.11 -0.62
N TRP A 23 -0.01 5.84 0.37
CA TRP A 23 0.19 4.74 1.31
C TRP A 23 -0.60 3.50 0.88
N CYS A 24 0.03 2.33 0.99
CA CYS A 24 -0.55 1.05 0.63
C CYS A 24 -0.35 0.04 1.77
N LEU A 25 -1.40 -0.72 2.08
CA LEU A 25 -1.39 -1.78 3.10
C LEU A 25 -1.68 -3.16 2.47
N PRO A 26 -0.79 -3.68 1.59
CA PRO A 26 -1.04 -4.94 0.90
C PRO A 26 -0.68 -6.14 1.78
N PHE A 27 -1.28 -7.30 1.51
CA PHE A 27 -0.76 -8.55 2.05
C PHE A 27 0.64 -8.85 1.48
N GLU A 28 1.49 -9.52 2.26
CA GLU A 28 2.89 -9.80 1.91
C GLU A 28 3.07 -10.49 0.55
N ASN A 29 2.16 -11.39 0.18
CA ASN A 29 2.23 -12.10 -1.11
C ASN A 29 1.92 -11.20 -2.33
N LEU A 30 1.48 -9.96 -2.10
CA LEU A 30 1.22 -8.97 -3.14
C LEU A 30 2.34 -7.93 -3.24
N GLU A 31 3.40 -8.03 -2.43
CA GLU A 31 4.53 -7.10 -2.46
C GLU A 31 5.08 -6.92 -3.88
N GLY A 32 5.42 -8.02 -4.55
CA GLY A 32 5.94 -7.96 -5.93
C GLY A 32 5.00 -7.27 -6.91
N PHE A 33 3.68 -7.45 -6.78
CA PHE A 33 2.70 -6.79 -7.64
C PHE A 33 2.68 -5.28 -7.41
N TYR A 34 2.71 -4.80 -6.16
CA TYR A 34 2.71 -3.36 -5.87
C TYR A 34 4.05 -2.69 -6.15
N ASN A 35 5.17 -3.43 -6.06
CA ASN A 35 6.49 -2.96 -6.43
C ASN A 35 6.56 -2.57 -7.92
N GLU A 36 5.81 -3.26 -8.81
CA GLU A 36 5.70 -2.89 -10.24
C GLU A 36 5.16 -1.47 -10.45
N PHE A 37 4.41 -0.92 -9.49
CA PHE A 37 3.88 0.45 -9.53
C PHE A 37 4.71 1.43 -8.71
N GLY A 38 5.84 1.01 -8.16
CA GLY A 38 6.77 1.85 -7.40
C GLY A 38 6.47 2.00 -5.92
N PHE A 39 5.52 1.24 -5.36
CA PHE A 39 5.34 1.16 -3.91
C PHE A 39 6.51 0.39 -3.30
N ASN A 40 7.12 0.92 -2.25
CA ASN A 40 8.27 0.32 -1.57
C ASN A 40 8.22 0.60 -0.07
N ILE A 41 9.21 0.09 0.69
CA ILE A 41 9.37 0.43 2.11
C ILE A 41 9.46 1.97 2.25
N PRO A 42 8.59 2.59 3.06
CA PRO A 42 8.56 4.03 3.23
C PRO A 42 9.87 4.58 3.78
N LYS A 43 10.32 5.71 3.23
CA LYS A 43 11.48 6.46 3.74
C LYS A 43 11.09 7.50 4.79
N VAL A 44 9.80 7.73 4.97
CA VAL A 44 9.21 8.69 5.90
C VAL A 44 8.16 7.99 6.75
N GLU A 45 7.83 8.57 7.89
CA GLU A 45 6.77 8.04 8.74
C GLU A 45 5.40 8.23 8.10
N SER A 46 4.55 7.21 8.23
CA SER A 46 3.16 7.29 7.77
C SER A 46 2.32 8.14 8.72
N PRO A 47 1.23 8.75 8.22
CA PRO A 47 0.21 9.32 9.09
C PRO A 47 -0.25 8.32 10.15
N LYS A 48 -0.62 8.83 11.33
CA LYS A 48 -0.98 8.01 12.48
C LYS A 48 -2.09 7.01 12.13
N GLU A 49 -3.09 7.44 11.36
CA GLU A 49 -4.23 6.62 10.97
C GLU A 49 -3.82 5.43 10.10
N VAL A 50 -2.83 5.62 9.22
CA VAL A 50 -2.28 4.55 8.37
C VAL A 50 -1.50 3.57 9.24
N PHE A 51 -0.67 4.08 10.15
CA PHE A 51 0.09 3.26 11.07
C PHE A 51 -0.80 2.44 12.00
N ASP A 52 -1.80 3.07 12.62
CA ASP A 52 -2.77 2.41 13.50
C ASP A 52 -3.51 1.30 12.76
N LYS A 53 -3.90 1.55 11.50
CA LYS A 53 -4.53 0.52 10.66
C LYS A 53 -3.58 -0.63 10.37
N HIS A 54 -2.32 -0.35 10.04
CA HIS A 54 -1.29 -1.37 9.82
C HIS A 54 -1.06 -2.23 11.06
N VAL A 55 -0.98 -1.61 12.25
CA VAL A 55 -0.88 -2.34 13.53
C VAL A 55 -2.09 -3.23 13.71
N TRP A 56 -3.31 -2.67 13.62
CA TRP A 56 -4.56 -3.44 13.79
C TRP A 56 -4.65 -4.64 12.84
N CYS A 57 -4.27 -4.46 11.57
CA CYS A 57 -4.25 -5.54 10.57
C CYS A 57 -3.34 -6.70 10.98
N ASN A 58 -2.21 -6.41 11.64
CA ASN A 58 -1.22 -7.41 12.02
C ASN A 58 -1.40 -7.94 13.46
N THR A 59 -2.26 -7.34 14.28
CA THR A 59 -2.47 -7.77 15.68
C THR A 59 -3.89 -8.29 15.95
N ASN A 60 -4.93 -7.67 15.38
CA ASN A 60 -6.32 -7.89 15.77
C ASN A 60 -7.18 -8.48 14.64
N ALA A 61 -6.82 -8.28 13.39
CA ALA A 61 -7.67 -8.66 12.26
C ALA A 61 -7.75 -10.18 12.02
N GLY A 62 -6.85 -10.97 12.62
CA GLY A 62 -6.83 -12.43 12.48
C GLY A 62 -6.40 -12.92 11.09
N TYR A 63 -5.73 -12.08 10.29
CA TYR A 63 -5.24 -12.47 8.97
C TYR A 63 -4.09 -13.48 9.08
N THR A 64 -4.14 -14.51 8.23
CA THR A 64 -3.07 -15.51 8.13
C THR A 64 -1.80 -14.94 7.50
N LYS A 65 -1.94 -13.89 6.68
CA LYS A 65 -0.83 -13.25 5.98
C LYS A 65 -0.54 -11.90 6.60
N LYS A 66 0.74 -11.56 6.69
CA LYS A 66 1.18 -10.25 7.16
C LYS A 66 0.68 -9.16 6.21
N VAL A 67 0.24 -8.05 6.77
CA VAL A 67 -0.01 -6.81 6.02
C VAL A 67 1.24 -5.96 6.07
N LEU A 68 1.72 -5.53 4.91
CA LEU A 68 2.88 -4.64 4.78
C LEU A 68 2.44 -3.18 4.87
N LEU A 69 3.41 -2.29 5.09
CA LEU A 69 3.25 -0.85 4.95
C LEU A 69 4.20 -0.38 3.85
N LEU A 70 3.65 0.03 2.71
CA LEU A 70 4.40 0.52 1.56
C LEU A 70 3.99 1.95 1.21
N SER A 71 4.87 2.70 0.54
CA SER A 71 4.57 4.03 -0.01
C SER A 71 5.16 4.25 -1.40
N LYS A 72 4.54 5.14 -2.18
CA LYS A 72 5.02 5.71 -3.45
C LYS A 72 5.05 7.22 -3.37
#